data_AF-A0A1F4DKH1-F1
#
_entry.id   AF-A0A1F4DKH1-F1
#
_cell.length_a   1.000
_cell.length_b   1.000
_cell.length_c   1.000
_cell.angle_alpha   90.00
_cell.angle_beta   90.00
_cell.angle_gamma   90.00
#
_symmetry.space_group_name_H-M   'P 1'
#
loop_
_entity.id
_entity.type
_entity.pdbx_description
1 polymer ?
#
loop_
_entity_poly.entity_id
_entity_poly.type
_entity_poly.pdbx_seq_one_letter_code
_entity_poly.pdbx_strand_id
1 'polypeptide(L)'
;MGKRNSLLAALAIALCVLIPPVFAQTSDRVFELRIYTAHPGKFEAMKARFRDHIIPLFAKHGMTVIGFWTAADAPKSENTLTYVLAYPSREAAKKSWDAFRADPERLKVWAATEKDGPINLKVESMYVNPIDFSPIK
;
A
#
# COMPACT_ATOMS: atom_id res chain seq x y z
N MET A 1 80.38 11.79 -19.92
CA MET A 1 79.38 12.88 -19.93
C MET A 1 78.11 12.31 -20.55
N GLY A 2 77.00 12.22 -19.80
CA GLY A 2 75.69 11.76 -20.32
C GLY A 2 75.03 10.62 -19.53
N LYS A 3 74.42 10.95 -18.39
CA LYS A 3 73.47 10.08 -17.65
C LYS A 3 72.08 10.13 -18.32
N ARG A 4 71.35 9.01 -18.30
CA ARG A 4 69.87 8.87 -18.28
C ARG A 4 69.58 7.42 -17.87
N ASN A 5 69.26 7.07 -16.61
CA ASN A 5 67.97 7.23 -15.90
C ASN A 5 66.77 6.99 -16.82
N SER A 6 65.78 6.14 -16.57
CA SER A 6 65.45 5.20 -15.49
C SER A 6 64.31 4.29 -15.99
N LEU A 7 64.14 3.15 -15.32
CA LEU A 7 62.98 2.26 -15.30
C LEU A 7 61.61 2.93 -15.52
N LEU A 8 60.71 2.24 -16.24
CA LEU A 8 59.27 2.24 -15.94
C LEU A 8 58.67 0.86 -16.32
N ALA A 9 58.35 0.08 -15.30
CA ALA A 9 57.38 -1.02 -15.33
C ALA A 9 56.10 -0.53 -14.66
N ALA A 10 54.93 -0.82 -15.23
CA ALA A 10 53.62 -0.83 -14.55
C ALA A 10 52.62 -1.54 -15.49
N LEU A 11 52.40 -2.85 -15.32
CA LEU A 11 51.33 -3.46 -14.51
C LEU A 11 49.92 -3.06 -15.00
N ALA A 12 49.35 -3.89 -15.88
CA ALA A 12 47.96 -3.81 -16.29
C ALA A 12 47.06 -4.18 -15.10
N ILE A 13 46.30 -3.20 -14.58
CA ILE A 13 45.29 -3.40 -13.55
C ILE A 13 44.09 -4.08 -14.20
N ALA A 14 43.91 -5.38 -13.97
CA ALA A 14 42.67 -6.07 -14.27
C ALA A 14 41.61 -5.58 -13.28
N LEU A 15 40.74 -4.68 -13.73
CA LEU A 15 39.57 -4.21 -12.98
C LEU A 15 38.52 -5.33 -12.97
N CYS A 16 38.65 -6.29 -12.05
CA CYS A 16 37.54 -7.18 -11.70
C CYS A 16 36.45 -6.33 -11.06
N VAL A 17 35.44 -5.96 -11.85
CA VAL A 17 34.21 -5.35 -11.33
C VAL A 17 33.50 -6.41 -10.49
N LEU A 18 33.67 -6.31 -9.17
CA LEU A 18 32.80 -6.94 -8.18
C LEU A 18 31.41 -6.32 -8.34
N ILE A 19 30.59 -6.86 -9.22
CA ILE A 19 29.15 -6.62 -9.18
C ILE A 19 28.65 -7.49 -8.03
N PRO A 20 28.28 -6.93 -6.85
CA PRO A 20 27.60 -7.73 -5.85
C PRO A 20 26.33 -8.30 -6.48
N PRO A 21 25.96 -9.55 -6.18
CA PRO A 21 24.70 -10.09 -6.66
C PRO A 21 23.58 -9.14 -6.20
N VAL A 22 22.89 -8.54 -7.16
CA VAL A 22 21.62 -7.89 -6.90
C VAL A 22 20.68 -9.02 -6.54
N PHE A 23 20.55 -9.31 -5.24
CA PHE A 23 19.44 -10.10 -4.76
C PHE A 23 18.19 -9.34 -5.20
N ALA A 24 17.42 -9.94 -6.12
CA ALA A 24 16.09 -9.46 -6.40
C ALA A 24 15.37 -9.40 -5.05
N GLN A 25 15.09 -8.18 -4.58
CA GLN A 25 14.33 -7.99 -3.36
C GLN A 25 12.96 -8.59 -3.63
N THR A 26 12.73 -9.81 -3.16
CA THR A 26 11.37 -10.32 -2.96
C THR A 26 10.80 -9.41 -1.89
N SER A 27 10.22 -8.30 -2.32
CA SER A 27 9.44 -7.46 -1.42
C SER A 27 8.26 -8.31 -1.03
N ASP A 28 8.36 -9.02 0.09
CA ASP A 28 7.22 -9.71 0.67
C ASP A 28 6.29 -8.63 1.19
N ARG A 29 5.46 -8.08 0.30
CA ARG A 29 4.49 -7.06 0.67
C ARG A 29 3.56 -7.69 1.68
N VAL A 30 3.12 -6.89 2.64
CA VAL A 30 2.02 -7.29 3.49
C VAL A 30 0.72 -6.77 2.91
N PHE A 31 -0.29 -7.63 2.89
CA PHE A 31 -1.61 -7.27 2.44
C PHE A 31 -2.53 -7.07 3.64
N GLU A 32 -3.53 -6.24 3.49
CA GLU A 32 -4.56 -6.01 4.49
C GLU A 32 -5.93 -6.16 3.86
N LEU A 33 -6.66 -7.20 4.27
CA LEU A 33 -8.05 -7.38 3.96
C LEU A 33 -8.88 -6.54 4.93
N ARG A 34 -9.79 -5.74 4.38
CA ARG A 34 -10.70 -4.91 5.15
C ARG A 34 -12.13 -5.17 4.73
N ILE A 35 -13.00 -5.35 5.71
CA ILE A 35 -14.44 -5.57 5.52
C ILE A 35 -15.18 -4.49 6.29
N TYR A 36 -15.95 -3.70 5.56
CA TYR A 36 -16.71 -2.57 6.09
C TYR A 36 -18.19 -2.87 5.93
N THR A 37 -18.94 -2.72 7.02
CA THR A 37 -20.40 -2.81 7.01
C THR A 37 -20.97 -1.41 7.17
N ALA A 38 -21.87 -1.01 6.27
CA ALA A 38 -22.54 0.28 6.33
C ALA A 38 -23.72 0.24 7.29
N HIS A 39 -24.07 1.38 7.87
CA HIS A 39 -25.39 1.55 8.50
C HIS A 39 -26.51 1.34 7.45
N PRO A 40 -27.73 0.92 7.86
CA PRO A 40 -28.87 0.79 6.96
C PRO A 40 -29.09 2.04 6.10
N GLY A 41 -29.26 1.86 4.79
CA GLY A 41 -29.45 2.96 3.83
C GLY A 41 -28.20 3.79 3.50
N LYS A 42 -27.03 3.49 4.07
CA LYS A 42 -25.79 4.28 3.87
C LYS A 42 -24.79 3.65 2.90
N PHE A 43 -25.11 2.52 2.26
CA PHE A 43 -24.12 1.79 1.47
C PHE A 43 -23.69 2.52 0.20
N GLU A 44 -24.61 3.16 -0.53
CA GLU A 44 -24.25 3.99 -1.68
C GLU A 44 -23.37 5.20 -1.27
N ALA A 45 -23.68 5.83 -0.14
CA ALA A 45 -22.86 6.91 0.41
C ALA A 45 -21.45 6.42 0.79
N MET A 46 -21.33 5.21 1.34
CA MET A 46 -20.03 4.57 1.58
C MET A 46 -19.26 4.40 0.27
N LYS A 47 -19.87 3.80 -0.76
CA LYS A 47 -19.23 3.58 -2.06
C LYS A 47 -18.80 4.89 -2.72
N ALA A 48 -19.65 5.92 -2.68
CA ALA A 48 -19.33 7.25 -3.19
C ALA A 48 -18.12 7.85 -2.46
N ARG A 49 -18.11 7.83 -1.12
CA ARG A 49 -16.97 8.32 -0.33
C ARG A 49 -15.67 7.63 -0.73
N PHE A 50 -15.69 6.31 -0.91
CA PHE A 50 -14.51 5.56 -1.34
C PHE A 50 -14.03 5.97 -2.74
N ARG A 51 -14.95 5.98 -3.71
CA ARG A 51 -14.66 6.32 -5.11
C ARG A 51 -14.11 7.73 -5.27
N ASP A 52 -14.78 8.70 -4.64
CA ASP A 52 -14.59 10.11 -4.95
C ASP A 52 -13.50 10.75 -4.07
N HIS A 53 -13.16 10.12 -2.94
CA HIS A 53 -12.27 10.73 -1.94
C HIS A 53 -11.21 9.77 -1.37
N ILE A 54 -11.58 8.54 -0.98
CA ILE A 54 -10.66 7.70 -0.20
C ILE A 54 -9.58 7.07 -1.07
N ILE A 55 -9.90 6.59 -2.28
CA ILE A 55 -8.93 5.93 -3.15
C ILE A 55 -7.75 6.88 -3.50
N PRO A 56 -7.98 8.15 -3.91
CA PRO A 56 -6.90 9.10 -4.11
C PRO A 56 -6.06 9.35 -2.83
N LEU A 57 -6.72 9.44 -1.67
CA LEU A 57 -6.03 9.63 -0.38
C LEU A 57 -5.19 8.40 0.00
N PHE A 58 -5.65 7.18 -0.27
CA PHE A 58 -4.83 5.98 -0.07
C PHE A 58 -3.54 6.05 -0.88
N ALA A 59 -3.64 6.41 -2.17
CA ALA A 59 -2.46 6.57 -3.02
C ALA A 59 -1.50 7.65 -2.47
N LYS A 60 -2.03 8.80 -2.03
CA LYS A 60 -1.27 9.88 -1.38
C LYS A 60 -0.46 9.41 -0.17
N HIS A 61 -0.98 8.45 0.60
CA HIS A 61 -0.35 7.91 1.81
C HIS A 61 0.43 6.60 1.57
N GLY A 62 0.73 6.25 0.31
CA GLY A 62 1.52 5.07 -0.03
C GLY A 62 0.79 3.74 0.19
N MET A 63 -0.54 3.76 0.22
CA MET A 63 -1.39 2.59 0.42
C MET A 63 -1.84 2.09 -0.95
N THR A 64 -1.31 0.94 -1.38
CA THR A 64 -1.61 0.43 -2.72
C THR A 64 -2.93 -0.32 -2.71
N VAL A 65 -3.90 0.12 -3.52
CA VAL A 65 -5.16 -0.60 -3.72
C VAL A 65 -4.93 -1.82 -4.59
N ILE A 66 -5.35 -3.00 -4.12
CA ILE A 66 -5.37 -4.24 -4.90
C ILE A 66 -6.74 -4.46 -5.55
N GLY A 67 -7.81 -4.17 -4.82
CA GLY A 67 -9.16 -4.28 -5.36
C GLY A 67 -10.25 -4.01 -4.34
N PHE A 68 -11.47 -3.88 -4.85
CA PHE A 68 -12.71 -3.64 -4.11
C PHE A 68 -13.80 -4.58 -4.63
N TRP A 69 -14.61 -5.09 -3.72
CA TRP A 69 -15.73 -5.98 -3.99
C TRP A 69 -16.89 -5.67 -3.06
N THR A 70 -18.10 -5.96 -3.51
CA THR A 70 -19.27 -6.16 -2.64
C THR A 70 -19.59 -7.65 -2.63
N ALA A 71 -20.26 -8.14 -1.60
CA ALA A 71 -20.75 -9.53 -1.65
C ALA A 71 -21.75 -9.69 -2.81
N ALA A 72 -21.81 -10.89 -3.39
CA ALA A 72 -22.76 -11.21 -4.45
C ALA A 72 -24.19 -11.40 -3.90
N ASP A 73 -24.30 -12.02 -2.72
CA ASP A 73 -25.57 -12.46 -2.17
C ASP A 73 -26.03 -11.63 -0.97
N ALA A 74 -27.35 -11.51 -0.84
CA ALA A 74 -28.00 -10.89 0.30
C ALA A 74 -27.80 -11.74 1.58
N PRO A 75 -27.79 -11.12 2.77
CA PRO A 75 -27.96 -9.68 3.00
C PRO A 75 -26.66 -8.86 2.83
N LYS A 76 -25.50 -9.52 2.66
CA LYS A 76 -24.21 -8.81 2.67
C LYS A 76 -24.00 -7.92 1.44
N SER A 77 -24.59 -8.27 0.30
CA SER A 77 -24.52 -7.47 -0.94
C SER A 77 -25.12 -6.06 -0.77
N GLU A 78 -25.98 -5.87 0.22
CA GLU A 78 -26.71 -4.62 0.46
C GLU A 78 -25.92 -3.61 1.30
N ASN A 79 -24.90 -4.05 2.05
CA ASN A 79 -24.24 -3.17 3.01
C ASN A 79 -22.75 -3.44 3.26
N THR A 80 -22.14 -4.41 2.58
CA THR A 80 -20.75 -4.82 2.86
C THR A 80 -19.81 -4.49 1.71
N LEU A 81 -18.77 -3.69 2.01
CA LEU A 81 -17.65 -3.41 1.13
C LEU A 81 -16.42 -4.19 1.61
N THR A 82 -15.81 -4.96 0.73
CA THR A 82 -14.55 -5.68 0.99
C THR A 82 -13.46 -5.13 0.09
N TYR A 83 -12.28 -4.90 0.63
CA TYR A 83 -11.15 -4.42 -0.17
C TYR A 83 -9.81 -4.86 0.40
N VAL A 84 -8.80 -4.86 -0.46
CA VAL A 84 -7.43 -5.25 -0.10
C VAL A 84 -6.47 -4.10 -0.41
N LEU A 85 -5.62 -3.81 0.57
CA LEU A 85 -4.48 -2.90 0.42
C LEU A 85 -3.17 -3.69 0.50
N ALA A 86 -2.13 -3.19 -0.16
CA ALA A 86 -0.77 -3.71 -0.06
C ALA A 86 0.19 -2.63 0.45
N TYR A 87 1.14 -3.07 1.28
CA TYR A 87 2.16 -2.22 1.89
C TYR A 87 3.53 -2.90 1.83
N PRO A 88 4.64 -2.12 1.87
CA PRO A 88 5.98 -2.69 1.96
C PRO A 88 6.24 -3.51 3.23
N SER A 89 5.61 -3.15 4.35
CA SER A 89 5.73 -3.85 5.64
C SER A 89 4.59 -3.48 6.59
N ARG A 90 4.48 -4.15 7.75
CA ARG A 90 3.50 -3.81 8.81
C ARG A 90 3.75 -2.44 9.41
N GLU A 91 5.02 -2.04 9.55
CA GLU A 91 5.42 -0.73 10.04
C GLU A 91 5.07 0.37 9.04
N ALA A 92 5.28 0.12 7.75
CA ALA A 92 4.86 1.03 6.68
C ALA A 92 3.33 1.19 6.69
N ALA A 93 2.58 0.10 6.79
CA ALA A 93 1.12 0.13 6.90
C ALA A 93 0.65 0.99 8.09
N LYS A 94 1.27 0.81 9.27
CA LYS A 94 0.95 1.63 10.44
C LYS A 94 1.20 3.12 10.18
N LYS A 95 2.36 3.49 9.63
CA LYS A 95 2.71 4.89 9.32
C LYS A 95 1.73 5.50 8.31
N SER A 96 1.41 4.78 7.23
CA SER A 96 0.44 5.22 6.23
C SER A 96 -0.94 5.44 6.82
N TRP A 97 -1.43 4.52 7.66
CA TRP A 97 -2.71 4.65 8.32
C TRP A 97 -2.77 5.82 9.30
N ASP A 98 -1.70 6.05 10.08
CA ASP A 98 -1.61 7.18 10.99
C ASP A 98 -1.63 8.50 10.23
N ALA A 99 -0.85 8.61 9.15
CA ALA A 99 -0.83 9.78 8.26
C ALA A 99 -2.20 10.01 7.58
N PHE A 100 -2.81 8.95 7.04
CA PHE A 100 -4.14 9.01 6.42
C PHE A 100 -5.21 9.51 7.40
N ARG A 101 -5.21 9.03 8.65
CA ARG A 101 -6.19 9.46 9.66
C ARG A 101 -6.01 10.93 10.05
N ALA A 102 -4.77 11.40 10.09
CA ALA A 102 -4.42 12.78 10.43
C ALA A 102 -4.55 13.76 9.25
N ASP A 103 -4.74 13.28 8.02
CA ASP A 103 -4.83 14.14 6.84
C ASP A 103 -6.01 15.12 6.93
N PRO A 104 -5.77 16.44 6.85
CA PRO A 104 -6.84 17.44 6.89
C PRO A 104 -7.91 17.26 5.82
N GLU A 105 -7.54 16.77 4.64
CA GLU A 105 -8.48 16.46 3.56
C GLU A 105 -9.39 15.29 3.94
N ARG A 106 -8.81 14.25 4.54
CA ARG A 106 -9.58 13.14 5.10
C ARG A 106 -10.55 13.63 6.17
N LEU A 107 -10.13 14.51 7.08
CA LEU A 107 -11.00 15.06 8.12
C LEU A 107 -12.17 15.86 7.54
N LYS A 108 -11.93 16.67 6.50
CA LYS A 108 -12.97 17.41 5.77
C LYS A 108 -13.97 16.47 5.10
N VAL A 109 -13.50 15.41 4.45
CA VAL A 109 -14.35 14.40 3.80
C VAL A 109 -15.26 13.74 4.83
N TRP A 110 -14.76 13.35 6.01
CA TRP A 110 -15.60 12.77 7.07
C TRP A 110 -16.65 13.76 7.56
N ALA A 111 -16.26 15.00 7.87
CA ALA A 111 -17.20 16.04 8.30
C ALA A 111 -18.28 16.34 7.24
N ALA A 112 -17.93 16.28 5.96
CA ALA A 112 -18.87 16.53 4.87
C ALA A 112 -19.84 15.36 4.62
N THR A 113 -19.34 14.13 4.70
CA THR A 113 -20.10 12.92 4.33
C THR A 113 -20.91 12.32 5.47
N GLU A 114 -20.55 12.60 6.73
CA GLU A 114 -21.23 12.06 7.92
C GLU A 114 -22.17 13.07 8.61
N LYS A 115 -22.58 14.13 7.90
CA LYS A 115 -23.57 15.11 8.40
C LYS A 115 -24.89 14.45 8.79
N ASP A 116 -25.30 13.44 8.04
CA ASP A 116 -26.52 12.67 8.27
C ASP A 116 -26.25 11.39 9.11
N GLY A 117 -25.24 11.45 9.98
CA GLY A 117 -24.81 10.36 10.84
C GLY A 117 -23.67 9.50 10.26
N PRO A 118 -23.13 8.59 11.09
CA PRO A 118 -22.00 7.73 10.71
C PRO A 118 -22.36 6.82 9.53
N ILE A 119 -21.42 6.65 8.61
CA ILE A 119 -21.60 5.76 7.45
C ILE A 119 -21.22 4.32 7.79
N ASN A 120 -20.08 4.13 8.47
CA ASN A 120 -19.56 2.82 8.80
C ASN A 120 -20.16 2.33 10.13
N LEU A 121 -20.87 1.21 10.09
CA LEU A 121 -21.37 0.51 11.28
C LEU A 121 -20.27 -0.36 11.90
N LYS A 122 -19.53 -1.11 11.06
CA LYS A 122 -18.48 -2.02 11.50
C LYS A 122 -17.29 -1.96 10.54
N VAL A 123 -16.09 -2.07 11.09
CA VAL A 123 -14.83 -2.16 10.34
C VAL A 123 -14.00 -3.31 10.89
N GLU A 124 -13.66 -4.25 10.01
CA GLU A 124 -12.79 -5.38 10.29
C GLU A 124 -11.51 -5.24 9.46
N SER A 125 -10.38 -5.60 10.05
CA SER A 125 -9.06 -5.52 9.42
C SER A 125 -8.26 -6.77 9.77
N MET A 126 -7.70 -7.41 8.75
CA MET A 126 -6.84 -8.57 8.88
C MET A 126 -5.67 -8.42 7.93
N TYR A 127 -4.46 -8.51 8.45
CA TYR A 127 -3.27 -8.56 7.61
C TYR A 127 -2.98 -10.00 7.21
N VAL A 128 -2.61 -10.19 5.95
CA VAL A 128 -2.31 -11.49 5.37
C VAL A 128 -0.98 -11.42 4.63
N ASN A 129 -0.23 -12.51 4.70
CA ASN A 129 1.02 -12.68 3.97
C ASN A 129 0.76 -13.55 2.75
N PRO A 130 1.38 -13.24 1.60
CA PRO A 130 1.31 -14.12 0.44
C PRO A 130 2.00 -15.45 0.76
N ILE A 131 1.44 -16.54 0.28
CA ILE A 131 2.06 -17.88 0.33
C ILE A 131 2.71 -18.20 -1.01
N ASP A 132 3.49 -19.28 -1.07
CA ASP A 132 4.36 -19.64 -2.20
C ASP A 132 3.64 -19.73 -3.56
N PHE A 133 2.41 -20.23 -3.59
CA PHE A 133 1.56 -20.30 -4.79
C PHE A 133 0.67 -19.07 -5.04
N SER A 134 0.81 -17.99 -4.26
CA SER A 134 0.08 -16.74 -4.52
C SER A 134 0.60 -16.05 -5.79
N PRO A 135 -0.28 -15.66 -6.73
CA PRO A 135 0.14 -14.88 -7.90
C PRO A 135 0.48 -13.42 -7.56
N ILE A 136 0.01 -12.91 -6.41
CA ILE A 136 0.31 -11.57 -5.91
C ILE A 136 1.21 -11.71 -4.68
N LYS A 137 2.41 -11.13 -4.74
CA LYS A 137 3.44 -11.14 -3.67
C LYS A 137 3.94 -9.74 -3.39
#